data_AF-A0A8C6ZKE0-F1
#
_entry.id   AF-A0A8C6ZKE0-F1
#
_cell.length_a   1.000
_cell.length_b   1.000
_cell.length_c   1.000
_cell.angle_alpha   90.00
_cell.angle_beta   90.00
_cell.angle_gamma   90.00
#
_symmetry.space_group_name_H-M   'P 1'
#
loop_
_entity.id
_entity.type
_entity.pdbx_description
1 polymer ?
#
loop_
_entity_poly.entity_id
_entity_poly.type
_entity_poly.pdbx_seq_one_letter_code
_entity_poly.pdbx_strand_id
1 'polypeptide(L)'
;RGGRLQEIVFRNFYTAFVSVRVQRARGPRRWLTCVRRRRLMASPHAEQGAQDYFSLPRHQMLCDVDQVTAVRFILRQPSPVWLHFTIEELQIFPPSQKSPPKDFPSWLSALTPLPLPASRQELPDPEKVSAEAQQMWVLTEVIRARQAAARIGRFDVDGCYDVNLLSYT
;
A
#
# COMPACT_ATOMS: atom_id res chain seq x y z
N ARG A 1 -17.16 -9.36 14.85
CA ARG A 1 -16.94 -10.21 13.64
C ARG A 1 -15.44 -10.28 13.40
N GLY A 2 -14.87 -11.46 13.13
CA GLY A 2 -13.43 -11.58 12.82
C GLY A 2 -13.14 -11.31 11.34
N GLY A 3 -11.99 -10.69 11.04
CA GLY A 3 -11.54 -10.41 9.68
C GLY A 3 -10.79 -11.59 9.05
N ARG A 4 -10.66 -11.62 7.73
CA ARG A 4 -9.74 -12.55 7.04
C ARG A 4 -8.41 -11.85 6.83
N LEU A 5 -7.31 -12.54 7.09
CA LEU A 5 -5.97 -12.03 6.90
C LEU A 5 -5.35 -12.61 5.63
N GLN A 6 -4.80 -11.75 4.77
CA GLN A 6 -4.09 -12.17 3.56
C GLN A 6 -2.61 -11.89 3.64
N GLU A 7 -2.22 -10.72 4.13
CA GLU A 7 -0.82 -10.29 4.18
C GLU A 7 -0.62 -9.32 5.34
N ILE A 8 0.54 -9.42 5.98
CA ILE A 8 1.01 -8.43 6.95
C ILE A 8 2.29 -7.84 6.37
N VAL A 9 2.34 -6.52 6.23
CA VAL A 9 3.52 -5.79 5.79
C VAL A 9 3.95 -4.84 6.91
N PHE A 10 5.23 -4.75 7.18
CA PHE A 10 5.78 -3.80 8.15
C PHE A 10 7.23 -3.49 7.80
N ARG A 11 7.70 -2.34 8.28
CA ARG A 11 9.10 -1.98 8.27
C ARG A 11 9.76 -2.48 9.57
N ASN A 12 10.90 -3.13 9.46
CA ASN A 12 11.65 -3.51 10.64
C ASN A 12 12.27 -2.27 11.29
N PHE A 13 12.38 -2.27 12.62
CA PHE A 13 13.19 -1.30 13.36
C PHE A 13 14.02 -2.07 14.38
N TYR A 14 15.18 -2.57 13.96
CA TYR A 14 16.14 -3.31 14.78
C TYR A 14 15.58 -4.54 15.50
N THR A 15 14.48 -5.15 15.04
CA THR A 15 14.01 -6.43 15.57
C THR A 15 14.72 -7.58 14.86
N ALA A 16 15.36 -8.49 15.60
CA ALA A 16 16.03 -9.64 14.99
C ALA A 16 15.07 -10.77 14.60
N PHE A 17 14.08 -11.05 15.45
CA PHE A 17 13.09 -12.10 15.23
C PHE A 17 11.68 -11.64 15.58
N VAL A 18 10.72 -11.99 14.73
CA VAL A 18 9.29 -11.79 14.99
C VAL A 18 8.56 -13.13 15.06
N SER A 19 7.66 -13.27 16.02
CA SER A 19 6.63 -14.31 15.99
C SER A 19 5.26 -13.66 16.01
N VAL A 20 4.34 -14.16 15.21
CA VAL A 20 2.98 -13.65 15.13
C VAL A 20 2.02 -14.71 15.66
N ARG A 21 1.13 -14.29 16.55
CA ARG A 21 0.04 -15.10 17.07
C ARG A 21 -1.29 -14.46 16.73
N VAL A 22 -2.30 -15.28 16.51
CA VAL A 22 -3.66 -14.85 16.22
C VAL A 22 -4.65 -15.48 17.18
N GLN A 23 -5.74 -14.76 17.45
CA GLN A 23 -6.93 -15.27 18.12
C GLN A 23 -8.10 -15.20 17.14
N ARG A 24 -8.95 -16.22 17.15
CA ARG A 24 -10.04 -16.38 16.18
C ARG A 24 -11.39 -16.20 16.87
N ALA A 25 -12.38 -15.69 16.14
CA ALA A 25 -13.75 -15.51 16.64
C ALA A 25 -14.45 -16.86 16.88
N ARG A 26 -14.16 -17.86 16.04
CA ARG A 26 -14.72 -19.20 16.12
C ARG A 26 -13.73 -20.14 16.82
N GLY A 27 -14.17 -20.73 17.92
CA GLY A 27 -13.39 -21.67 18.74
C GLY A 27 -12.97 -21.09 20.09
N PRO A 28 -12.18 -21.85 20.87
CA PRO A 28 -11.65 -21.38 22.14
C PRO A 28 -10.83 -20.10 21.93
N ARG A 29 -10.90 -19.16 22.87
CA ARG A 29 -10.12 -17.90 22.89
C ARG A 29 -8.61 -18.13 23.13
N ARG A 30 -8.02 -19.11 22.44
CA ARG A 30 -6.61 -19.49 22.52
C ARG A 30 -5.80 -18.73 21.47
N TRP A 31 -4.57 -18.38 21.86
CA TRP A 31 -3.58 -17.85 20.93
C TRP A 31 -2.96 -18.97 20.10
N LEU A 32 -3.07 -18.87 18.78
CA LEU A 32 -2.44 -19.77 17.82
C LEU A 32 -1.23 -19.08 17.20
N THR A 33 -0.13 -19.80 17.00
CA THR A 33 1.08 -19.23 16.38
C THR A 33 1.00 -19.42 14.87
N CYS A 34 0.81 -18.33 14.13
CA CYS A 34 0.76 -18.36 12.67
C CYS A 34 2.14 -18.10 12.05
N VAL A 35 3.03 -17.37 12.72
CA VAL A 35 4.42 -17.19 12.28
C VAL A 35 5.33 -17.42 13.47
N ARG A 36 6.30 -18.33 13.33
CA ARG A 36 7.19 -18.73 14.42
C ARG A 36 8.62 -18.27 14.12
N ARG A 37 9.15 -17.37 14.95
CA ARG A 37 10.55 -16.91 14.95
C ARG A 37 11.09 -16.59 13.54
N ARG A 38 10.32 -15.84 12.74
CA ARG A 38 10.81 -15.33 11.46
C ARG A 38 12.01 -14.43 11.72
N ARG A 39 13.15 -14.75 11.11
CA ARG A 39 14.37 -13.95 11.16
C ARG A 39 14.20 -12.73 10.25
N LEU A 40 14.44 -11.54 10.79
CA LEU A 40 14.41 -10.26 10.07
C LEU A 40 15.82 -9.73 9.85
N MET A 41 16.74 -9.95 10.80
CA MET A 41 18.15 -9.57 10.67
C MET A 41 19.01 -10.81 10.46
N ALA A 42 19.93 -10.80 9.49
CA ALA A 42 20.81 -11.95 9.21
C ALA A 42 21.68 -12.31 10.43
N SER A 43 22.22 -11.27 11.07
CA SER A 43 22.90 -11.33 12.36
C SER A 43 22.20 -10.35 13.32
N PRO A 44 21.80 -10.75 14.54
CA PRO A 44 21.16 -9.84 15.50
C PRO A 44 22.05 -8.65 15.93
N HIS A 45 23.37 -8.78 15.80
CA HIS A 45 24.34 -7.76 16.22
C HIS A 45 24.75 -6.81 15.08
N ALA A 46 24.22 -6.98 13.87
CA ALA A 46 24.54 -6.14 12.71
C ALA A 46 23.30 -5.42 12.19
N GLU A 47 23.48 -4.31 11.48
CA GLU A 47 22.36 -3.48 10.99
C GLU A 47 21.64 -4.06 9.76
N GLN A 48 22.21 -5.08 9.11
CA GLN A 48 21.65 -5.66 7.89
C GLN A 48 20.24 -6.22 8.14
N GLY A 49 19.24 -5.66 7.45
CA GLY A 49 17.83 -6.02 7.60
C GLY A 49 17.12 -5.32 8.76
N ALA A 50 17.79 -4.45 9.51
CA ALA A 50 17.22 -3.75 10.66
C ALA A 50 16.14 -2.73 10.27
N GLN A 51 16.16 -2.23 9.03
CA GLN A 51 15.30 -1.16 8.51
C GLN A 51 14.51 -1.59 7.25
N ASP A 52 14.63 -2.85 6.85
CA ASP A 52 14.01 -3.37 5.62
C ASP A 52 12.49 -3.58 5.81
N TYR A 53 11.77 -3.58 4.68
CA TYR A 53 10.37 -3.99 4.66
C TYR A 53 10.24 -5.51 4.57
N PHE A 54 9.31 -6.05 5.36
CA PHE A 54 8.98 -7.47 5.37
C PHE A 54 7.51 -7.66 5.06
N SER A 55 7.23 -8.66 4.24
CA SER A 55 5.89 -9.19 4.01
C SER A 55 5.77 -10.60 4.58
N LEU A 56 4.65 -10.84 5.27
CA LEU A 56 4.20 -12.13 5.77
C LEU A 56 2.89 -12.50 5.05
N PRO A 57 2.96 -13.14 3.88
CA PRO A 57 1.78 -13.56 3.13
C PRO A 57 1.13 -14.79 3.76
N ARG A 58 -0.18 -14.97 3.52
CA ARG A 58 -0.99 -16.07 4.08
C ARG A 58 -0.39 -17.45 3.87
N HIS A 59 0.24 -17.71 2.72
CA HIS A 59 0.82 -19.02 2.42
C HIS A 59 2.02 -19.39 3.32
N GLN A 60 2.65 -18.41 3.98
CA GLN A 60 3.73 -18.65 4.95
C GLN A 60 3.22 -18.85 6.38
N MET A 61 1.90 -18.72 6.60
CA MET A 61 1.30 -18.83 7.92
C MET A 61 1.01 -20.30 8.28
N LEU A 62 1.42 -20.70 9.47
CA LEU A 62 1.34 -22.08 10.01
C LEU A 62 -0.07 -22.51 10.44
N CYS A 63 -1.01 -21.56 10.53
CA CYS A 63 -2.37 -21.86 10.91
C CYS A 63 -3.34 -21.05 10.08
N ASP A 64 -4.59 -21.50 10.04
CA ASP A 64 -5.64 -20.79 9.33
C ASP A 64 -5.92 -19.43 10.02
N VAL A 65 -5.97 -18.38 9.20
CA VAL A 65 -6.08 -16.97 9.60
C VAL A 65 -7.37 -16.32 9.09
N ASP A 66 -8.39 -17.14 8.87
CA ASP A 66 -9.76 -16.66 8.70
C ASP A 66 -10.40 -16.29 10.06
N GLN A 67 -11.25 -15.26 10.06
CA GLN A 67 -12.00 -14.79 11.23
C GLN A 67 -11.13 -14.42 12.44
N VAL A 68 -9.96 -13.82 12.19
CA VAL A 68 -9.06 -13.29 13.20
C VAL A 68 -9.71 -12.10 13.90
N THR A 69 -9.69 -12.09 15.22
CA THR A 69 -10.19 -11.00 16.06
C THR A 69 -9.08 -10.19 16.69
N ALA A 70 -7.91 -10.81 16.90
CA ALA A 70 -6.75 -10.16 17.47
C ALA A 70 -5.46 -10.76 16.90
N VAL A 71 -4.46 -9.91 16.72
CA VAL A 71 -3.10 -10.27 16.30
C VAL A 71 -2.13 -9.82 17.39
N ARG A 72 -1.15 -10.64 17.70
CA ARG A 72 -0.08 -10.34 18.67
C ARG A 72 1.27 -10.56 18.01
N PHE A 73 2.07 -9.51 17.99
CA PHE A 73 3.47 -9.56 17.58
C PHE A 73 4.35 -9.78 18.80
N ILE A 74 5.30 -10.69 18.68
CA ILE A 74 6.29 -10.98 19.71
C ILE A 74 7.65 -10.70 19.09
N LEU A 75 8.18 -9.53 19.40
CA LEU A 75 9.45 -9.02 18.89
C LEU A 75 10.57 -9.50 19.82
N ARG A 76 11.70 -9.91 19.24
CA ARG A 76 12.88 -10.30 20.02
C ARG A 76 14.13 -9.73 19.38
N GLN A 77 14.97 -9.18 20.23
CA GLN A 77 16.30 -8.71 19.88
C GLN A 77 17.28 -9.23 20.94
N PRO A 78 18.06 -10.28 20.65
CA PRO A 78 19.01 -10.84 21.60
C PRO A 78 20.29 -10.01 21.75
N SER A 79 20.56 -9.07 20.84
CA SER A 79 21.71 -8.18 20.96
C SER A 79 21.45 -7.10 22.02
N PRO A 80 22.39 -6.88 22.96
CA PRO A 80 22.27 -5.81 23.96
C PRO A 80 22.51 -4.41 23.37
N VAL A 81 23.06 -4.33 22.14
CA VAL A 81 23.37 -3.07 21.46
C VAL A 81 22.09 -2.30 21.11
N TRP A 82 21.02 -3.02 20.76
CA TRP A 82 19.78 -2.44 20.28
C TRP A 82 18.76 -2.32 21.41
N LEU A 83 18.89 -1.27 22.22
CA LEU A 83 18.00 -1.01 23.36
C LEU A 83 16.56 -0.67 22.93
N HIS A 84 16.42 -0.06 21.77
CA HIS A 84 15.14 0.27 21.16
C HIS A 84 14.95 -0.55 19.89
N PHE A 85 13.98 -1.45 19.91
CA PHE A 85 13.58 -2.23 18.75
C PHE A 85 12.06 -2.33 18.68
N THR A 86 11.53 -2.25 17.47
CA THR A 86 10.10 -2.36 17.18
C THR A 86 9.88 -2.79 15.73
N ILE A 87 8.64 -2.71 15.29
CA ILE A 87 8.25 -2.67 13.88
C ILE A 87 7.49 -1.36 13.64
N GLU A 88 7.65 -0.80 12.45
CA GLU A 88 7.02 0.44 12.01
C GLU A 88 6.15 0.19 10.79
N GLU A 89 5.31 1.17 10.43
CA GLU A 89 4.50 1.13 9.20
C GLU A 89 3.69 -0.17 9.02
N LEU A 90 3.13 -0.69 10.12
CA LEU A 90 2.38 -1.95 10.12
C LEU A 90 1.08 -1.82 9.32
N GLN A 91 0.97 -2.63 8.27
CA GLN A 91 -0.22 -2.73 7.42
C GLN A 91 -0.70 -4.19 7.40
N ILE A 92 -2.01 -4.36 7.54
CA ILE A 92 -2.66 -5.67 7.58
C ILE A 92 -3.71 -5.70 6.48
N PHE A 93 -3.46 -6.49 5.45
CA PHE A 93 -4.31 -6.56 4.28
C PHE A 93 -5.30 -7.73 4.38
N PRO A 94 -6.60 -7.49 4.13
CA PRO A 94 -7.56 -8.55 3.92
C PRO A 94 -7.31 -9.22 2.56
N PRO A 95 -7.93 -10.39 2.28
CA PRO A 95 -7.92 -10.95 0.94
C PRO A 95 -8.55 -9.92 0.02
N SER A 96 -7.77 -9.43 -0.95
CA SER A 96 -8.34 -8.65 -2.03
C SER A 96 -9.48 -9.47 -2.60
N GLN A 97 -10.69 -8.92 -2.58
CA GLN A 97 -11.68 -9.38 -3.53
C GLN A 97 -10.96 -9.27 -4.87
N LYS A 98 -10.80 -10.39 -5.58
CA LYS A 98 -10.47 -10.30 -6.99
C LYS A 98 -11.56 -9.38 -7.52
N SER A 99 -11.23 -8.12 -7.80
CA SER A 99 -11.97 -7.44 -8.84
C SER A 99 -11.97 -8.44 -9.99
N PRO A 100 -13.11 -8.63 -10.70
CA PRO A 100 -13.01 -9.30 -12.00
C PRO A 100 -11.77 -8.71 -12.67
N PRO A 101 -10.89 -9.55 -13.27
CA PRO A 101 -9.68 -9.04 -13.89
C PRO A 101 -10.11 -7.78 -14.62
N LYS A 102 -9.53 -6.63 -14.28
CA LYS A 102 -9.70 -5.47 -15.13
C LYS A 102 -9.13 -5.98 -16.42
N ASP A 103 -10.02 -6.43 -17.31
CA ASP A 103 -9.67 -6.94 -18.61
C ASP A 103 -8.66 -5.94 -19.11
N PHE A 104 -7.43 -6.40 -19.37
CA PHE A 104 -6.44 -5.58 -20.03
C PHE A 104 -7.20 -4.99 -21.20
N PRO A 105 -7.49 -3.67 -21.20
CA PRO A 105 -8.48 -3.15 -22.10
C PRO A 105 -7.96 -3.48 -23.49
N SER A 106 -8.77 -4.15 -24.30
CA SER A 106 -8.29 -4.91 -25.46
C SER A 106 -7.46 -4.07 -26.44
N TRP A 107 -7.63 -2.75 -26.42
CA TRP A 107 -6.80 -1.79 -27.14
C TRP A 107 -5.30 -1.80 -26.74
N LEU A 108 -4.97 -2.12 -25.48
CA LEU A 108 -3.58 -2.30 -25.02
C LEU A 108 -3.00 -3.66 -25.42
N SER A 109 -3.85 -4.68 -25.55
CA SER A 109 -3.43 -6.00 -26.06
C SER A 109 -3.08 -5.95 -27.55
N ALA A 110 -3.49 -4.89 -28.26
CA ALA A 110 -3.16 -4.66 -29.67
C ALA A 110 -1.76 -4.05 -29.88
N LEU A 111 -1.01 -3.75 -28.81
CA LEU A 111 0.41 -3.37 -28.89
C LEU A 111 1.29 -4.59 -29.17
N THR A 112 0.97 -5.31 -30.24
CA THR A 112 1.90 -6.19 -30.93
C THR A 112 3.08 -5.31 -31.37
N PRO A 113 4.35 -5.74 -31.22
CA PRO A 113 5.46 -5.02 -31.84
C PRO A 113 5.16 -4.99 -33.34
N LEU A 114 4.79 -3.82 -33.86
CA LEU A 114 4.63 -3.63 -35.29
C LEU A 114 5.97 -4.07 -35.92
N PRO A 115 5.99 -4.96 -36.92
CA PRO A 115 7.22 -5.22 -37.65
C PRO A 115 7.70 -3.85 -38.15
N LEU A 116 8.86 -3.40 -37.66
CA LEU A 116 9.48 -2.16 -38.11
C LEU A 116 9.45 -2.16 -39.64
N PRO A 117 8.69 -1.27 -40.29
CA PRO A 117 8.77 -1.18 -41.73
C PRO A 117 10.21 -0.76 -42.04
N ALA A 118 10.90 -1.59 -42.81
CA ALA A 118 12.20 -1.30 -43.36
C ALA A 118 12.07 -0.17 -44.37
N SER A 119 11.93 1.06 -43.87
CA SER A 119 12.01 2.29 -44.66
C SER A 119 12.39 3.44 -43.74
N ARG A 120 13.62 3.92 -43.89
CA ARG A 120 14.20 5.09 -43.22
C ARG A 120 13.42 6.36 -43.61
N GLN A 121 12.31 6.65 -42.96
CA GLN A 121 11.71 7.99 -42.96
C GLN A 121 11.48 8.42 -41.51
N GLU A 122 12.39 9.29 -41.08
CA GLU A 122 12.30 10.28 -39.99
C GLU A 122 11.48 9.87 -38.77
N LEU A 123 12.19 9.34 -37.77
CA LEU A 123 11.70 9.35 -36.39
C LEU A 123 11.25 10.79 -36.05
N PRO A 124 10.06 10.97 -35.47
CA PRO A 124 9.60 12.30 -35.09
C PRO A 124 10.63 12.93 -34.16
N ASP A 125 10.99 14.18 -34.47
CA ASP A 125 12.00 14.94 -33.74
C ASP A 125 11.68 14.92 -32.23
N PRO A 126 12.56 14.34 -31.39
CA PRO A 126 12.30 14.20 -29.96
C PRO A 126 12.03 15.55 -29.29
N GLU A 127 12.63 16.63 -29.80
CA GLU A 127 12.40 17.97 -29.29
C GLU A 127 10.98 18.44 -29.59
N LYS A 128 10.44 18.17 -30.78
CA LYS A 128 9.03 18.48 -31.10
C LYS A 128 8.07 17.67 -30.25
N VAL A 129 8.29 16.37 -30.11
CA VAL A 129 7.42 15.51 -29.28
C VAL A 129 7.44 15.96 -27.83
N SER A 130 8.62 16.29 -27.31
CA SER A 130 8.75 16.79 -25.94
C SER A 130 8.12 18.17 -25.76
N ALA A 131 8.24 19.07 -26.74
CA ALA A 131 7.65 20.39 -26.71
C ALA A 131 6.11 20.34 -26.68
N GLU A 132 5.50 19.50 -27.51
CA GLU A 132 4.04 19.30 -27.51
C GLU A 132 3.55 18.71 -26.18
N ALA A 133 4.28 17.74 -25.63
CA ALA A 133 3.97 17.15 -24.33
C ALA A 133 4.11 18.18 -23.19
N GLN A 134 5.15 19.01 -23.24
CA GLN A 134 5.38 20.10 -22.29
C GLN A 134 4.30 21.17 -22.41
N GLN A 135 3.88 21.54 -23.61
CA GLN A 135 2.77 22.48 -23.84
C GLN A 135 1.47 21.96 -23.24
N MET A 136 1.17 20.67 -23.43
CA MET A 136 -0.01 20.05 -22.84
C MET A 136 0.06 20.05 -21.30
N TRP A 137 1.24 19.79 -20.73
CA TRP A 137 1.47 19.89 -19.29
C TRP A 137 1.27 21.32 -18.77
N VAL A 138 1.82 22.31 -19.47
CA VAL A 138 1.65 23.74 -19.14
C VAL A 138 0.18 24.14 -19.18
N LEU A 139 -0.56 23.75 -20.22
CA LEU A 139 -2.01 24.00 -20.31
C LEU A 139 -2.78 23.36 -19.16
N THR A 140 -2.41 22.13 -18.76
CA THR A 140 -3.02 21.44 -17.62
C THR A 140 -2.80 22.21 -16.33
N GLU A 141 -1.60 22.75 -16.11
CA GLU A 141 -1.33 23.55 -14.90
C GLU A 141 -1.95 24.94 -14.95
N VAL A 142 -2.05 25.56 -16.12
CA VAL A 142 -2.80 26.81 -16.28
C VAL A 142 -4.29 26.58 -16.02
N ILE A 143 -4.87 25.49 -16.53
CA ILE A 143 -6.27 25.12 -16.24
C ILE A 143 -6.45 24.80 -14.76
N ARG A 144 -5.55 24.03 -14.14
CA ARG A 144 -5.59 23.72 -12.70
C ARG A 144 -5.52 25.00 -11.86
N ALA A 145 -4.60 25.91 -12.18
CA ALA A 145 -4.48 27.20 -11.52
C ALA A 145 -5.71 28.09 -11.73
N ARG A 146 -6.35 28.04 -12.91
CA ARG A 146 -7.58 28.78 -13.22
C ARG A 146 -8.84 28.15 -12.60
N GLN A 147 -8.90 26.81 -12.50
CA GLN A 147 -10.00 26.08 -11.86
C GLN A 147 -10.03 26.29 -10.34
N ALA A 148 -8.95 26.76 -9.72
CA ALA A 148 -9.01 27.25 -8.34
C ALA A 148 -9.93 28.49 -8.17
N ALA A 149 -10.28 29.19 -9.25
CA ALA A 149 -11.18 30.37 -9.22
C ALA A 149 -12.59 30.11 -9.78
N ALA A 150 -12.86 28.97 -10.44
CA ALA A 150 -14.19 28.64 -10.95
C ALA A 150 -14.57 27.22 -10.49
N ARG A 151 -15.38 27.17 -9.42
CA ARG A 151 -15.91 25.93 -8.85
C ARG A 151 -16.82 25.27 -9.88
N ILE A 152 -16.31 24.22 -10.52
CA ILE A 152 -17.12 23.25 -11.23
C ILE A 152 -18.17 22.70 -10.27
N GLY A 153 -19.44 23.07 -10.54
CA GLY A 153 -20.67 22.42 -10.11
C GLY A 153 -20.74 22.01 -8.63
N ARG A 154 -20.99 22.96 -7.73
CA ARG A 154 -21.84 22.64 -6.57
C ARG A 154 -23.27 22.90 -7.00
N PHE A 155 -24.04 21.84 -7.09
CA PHE A 155 -25.49 21.91 -7.16
C PHE A 155 -25.93 22.56 -5.83
N ASP A 156 -26.32 23.84 -5.85
CA ASP A 156 -27.01 24.46 -4.72
C ASP A 156 -28.36 23.76 -4.60
N VAL A 157 -28.48 22.91 -3.58
CA VAL A 157 -29.78 22.43 -3.12
C VAL A 157 -30.27 23.51 -2.16
N ASP A 158 -31.39 24.14 -2.53
CA ASP A 158 -32.02 25.24 -1.79
C ASP A 158 -32.11 24.98 -0.29
N GLY A 159 -31.65 25.97 0.47
CA GLY A 159 -32.25 26.39 1.73
C GLY A 159 -32.45 25.32 2.79
N CYS A 160 -31.45 25.17 3.66
CA CYS A 160 -31.58 25.27 5.12
C CYS A 160 -30.44 24.45 5.75
N TYR A 161 -29.45 25.12 6.33
CA TYR A 161 -29.04 24.90 7.72
C TYR A 161 -28.24 26.13 8.15
N ASP A 162 -28.82 26.88 9.07
CA ASP A 162 -28.21 28.03 9.73
C ASP A 162 -27.05 27.53 10.61
N VAL A 163 -25.82 27.90 10.27
CA VAL A 163 -24.64 27.63 11.09
C VAL A 163 -24.54 28.77 12.09
N ASN A 164 -25.17 28.59 13.25
CA ASN A 164 -25.03 29.53 14.36
C ASN A 164 -23.55 29.62 14.78
N LEU A 165 -22.95 30.76 14.45
CA LEU A 165 -21.61 31.15 14.84
C LEU A 165 -21.62 31.55 16.33
N LEU A 166 -20.91 30.76 17.14
CA LEU A 166 -20.20 31.07 18.39
C LEU A 166 -20.62 32.32 19.19
N SER A 167 -20.86 32.12 20.49
CA SER A 167 -20.32 33.04 21.50
C SER A 167 -19.66 32.26 22.65
N TYR A 168 -18.41 32.65 22.91
CA TYR A 168 -17.61 32.26 24.07
C TYR A 168 -18.14 32.99 25.31
N THR A 169 -18.39 32.25 26.38
CA THR A 169 -18.12 32.67 27.76
C THR A 169 -17.64 31.48 28.55
#